data_AF-A0A2L1U9I7-F1
#
_entry.id   AF-A0A2L1U9I7-F1
#
_cell.length_a   1.000
_cell.length_b   1.000
_cell.length_c   1.000
_cell.angle_alpha   90.00
_cell.angle_beta   90.00
_cell.angle_gamma   90.00
#
_symmetry.space_group_name_H-M   'P 1'
#
loop_
_entity.id
_entity.type
_entity.pdbx_description
1 polymer ?
#
loop_
_entity_poly.entity_id
_entity_poly.type
_entity_poly.pdbx_seq_one_letter_code
_entity_poly.pdbx_strand_id
1 'polypeptide(L)'
;MPVMKYKKIKVAKQGDETVLIMSKSTADSLQKKGLFRKIIDKDKTEILSSFPNVSKGKPLLFAKKESSSLTLDGNQVSVKYEGNYIVGPGRTYADQIVIADDADMVAMPGTEKAMGILETKKDPSEQIGSFEENVDKVQSVTIKKT
;
A
#
# COMPACT_ATOMS: atom_id res chain seq x y z
N MET A 1 5.54 1.58 26.05
CA MET A 1 4.32 1.52 25.22
C MET A 1 4.74 1.47 23.76
N PRO A 2 4.14 0.63 22.90
CA PRO A 2 4.43 0.67 21.47
C PRO A 2 4.00 2.02 20.87
N VAL A 3 4.79 2.56 19.95
CA VAL A 3 4.48 3.82 19.26
C VAL A 3 3.74 3.47 17.97
N MET A 4 2.45 3.74 17.92
CA MET A 4 1.66 3.53 16.70
C MET A 4 1.75 4.77 15.82
N LYS A 5 2.30 4.62 14.62
CA LYS A 5 2.34 5.71 13.61
C LYS A 5 1.26 5.45 12.58
N TYR A 6 0.34 6.38 12.45
CA TYR A 6 -0.70 6.35 11.42
C TYR A 6 -0.27 7.15 10.19
N LYS A 7 -0.67 6.66 9.03
CA LYS A 7 -0.51 7.31 7.72
C LYS A 7 -1.88 7.46 7.09
N LYS A 8 -2.17 8.64 6.54
CA LYS A 8 -3.37 8.86 5.75
C LYS A 8 -3.22 8.15 4.41
N ILE A 9 -4.25 7.43 4.03
CA ILE A 9 -4.38 6.73 2.75
C ILE A 9 -5.77 7.01 2.19
N LYS A 10 -5.99 6.67 0.92
CA LYS A 10 -7.33 6.59 0.34
C LYS A 10 -7.58 5.18 -0.15
N VAL A 11 -8.84 4.78 -0.14
CA VAL A 11 -9.29 3.52 -0.72
C VAL A 11 -10.40 3.82 -1.72
N ALA A 12 -10.21 3.35 -2.94
CA ALA A 12 -11.17 3.47 -4.03
C ALA A 12 -11.48 2.08 -4.59
N LYS A 13 -12.54 1.99 -5.40
CA LYS A 13 -12.93 0.79 -6.12
C LYS A 13 -12.64 0.91 -7.60
N GLN A 14 -12.12 -0.17 -8.18
CA GLN A 14 -12.05 -0.39 -9.62
C GLN A 14 -12.86 -1.66 -9.97
N GLY A 15 -14.12 -1.47 -10.36
CA GLY A 15 -15.07 -2.58 -10.38
C GLY A 15 -15.15 -3.22 -8.99
N ASP A 16 -14.88 -4.52 -8.90
CA ASP A 16 -14.84 -5.24 -7.62
C ASP A 16 -13.50 -5.13 -6.88
N GLU A 17 -12.44 -4.71 -7.57
CA GLU A 17 -11.08 -4.63 -7.01
C GLU A 17 -10.91 -3.43 -6.07
N THR A 18 -10.20 -3.65 -4.97
CA THR A 18 -9.86 -2.61 -3.99
C THR A 18 -8.52 -1.98 -4.33
N VAL A 19 -8.52 -0.65 -4.50
CA VAL A 19 -7.33 0.14 -4.82
C VAL A 19 -6.90 0.95 -3.61
N LEU A 20 -5.71 0.66 -3.09
CA LEU A 20 -5.08 1.43 -2.03
C LEU A 20 -4.24 2.55 -2.63
N ILE A 21 -4.56 3.79 -2.28
CA ILE A 21 -3.90 4.97 -2.80
C ILE A 21 -3.13 5.63 -1.65
N MET A 22 -1.86 5.95 -1.87
CA MET A 22 -1.01 6.60 -0.88
C MET A 22 -0.12 7.67 -1.50
N SER A 23 0.30 8.62 -0.66
CA SER A 23 1.29 9.63 -1.03
C SER A 23 2.68 9.02 -1.19
N LYS A 24 3.54 9.67 -1.99
CA LYS A 24 4.96 9.33 -2.15
C LYS A 24 5.66 9.24 -0.80
N SER A 25 5.47 10.24 0.08
CA SER A 25 6.08 10.25 1.41
C SER A 25 5.62 9.08 2.30
N THR A 26 4.37 8.64 2.14
CA THR A 26 3.86 7.46 2.84
C THR A 26 4.51 6.19 2.28
N ALA A 27 4.54 6.04 0.95
CA ALA A 27 5.19 4.91 0.30
C ALA A 27 6.67 4.80 0.68
N ASP A 28 7.43 5.90 0.64
CA ASP A 28 8.84 5.97 1.03
C ASP A 28 9.05 5.51 2.49
N SER A 29 8.14 5.92 3.39
CA SER A 29 8.19 5.50 4.79
C SER A 29 7.99 3.98 4.96
N LEU A 30 7.14 3.36 4.15
CA LEU A 30 6.91 1.90 4.17
C LEU A 30 8.06 1.14 3.50
N GLN A 31 8.61 1.71 2.43
CA GLN A 31 9.74 1.14 1.70
C GLN A 31 11.00 1.10 2.55
N LYS A 32 11.31 2.16 3.30
CA LYS A 32 12.42 2.17 4.26
C LYS A 32 12.30 1.08 5.33
N LYS A 33 11.07 0.67 5.65
CA LYS A 33 10.77 -0.44 6.58
C LYS A 33 10.79 -1.82 5.91
N GLY A 34 11.08 -1.90 4.61
CA GLY A 34 11.11 -3.15 3.84
C GLY A 34 9.73 -3.76 3.61
N LEU A 35 8.66 -2.97 3.68
CA LEU A 35 7.28 -3.48 3.59
C LEU A 35 6.80 -3.69 2.16
N PHE A 36 7.39 -2.99 1.18
CA PHE A 36 7.09 -3.20 -0.22
C PHE A 36 7.84 -4.40 -0.76
N ARG A 37 7.12 -5.31 -1.39
CA ARG A 37 7.67 -6.54 -1.95
C ARG A 37 7.24 -6.73 -3.40
N LYS A 38 8.19 -7.11 -4.26
CA LYS A 38 7.94 -7.56 -5.63
C LYS A 38 7.57 -9.03 -5.59
N ILE A 39 6.51 -9.42 -6.29
CA ILE A 39 6.21 -10.83 -6.54
C ILE A 39 7.09 -11.29 -7.70
N ILE A 40 7.96 -12.27 -7.45
CA ILE A 40 8.81 -12.90 -8.46
C ILE A 40 8.13 -14.18 -8.99
N ASP A 41 7.58 -14.97 -8.08
CA ASP A 41 6.80 -16.18 -8.34
C ASP A 41 5.75 -16.37 -7.24
N LYS A 42 4.88 -17.38 -7.34
CA LYS A 42 3.76 -17.65 -6.40
C LYS A 42 4.19 -17.60 -4.93
N ASP A 43 5.36 -18.16 -4.61
CA ASP A 43 5.85 -18.28 -3.23
C ASP A 43 7.10 -17.43 -2.94
N LYS A 44 7.57 -16.66 -3.95
CA LYS A 44 8.82 -15.90 -3.84
C LYS A 44 8.59 -14.41 -3.99
N THR A 45 9.00 -13.66 -2.96
CA THR A 45 8.96 -12.20 -2.96
C THR A 45 10.32 -11.60 -2.64
N GLU A 46 10.59 -10.42 -3.19
CA GLU A 46 11.81 -9.64 -2.93
C GLU A 46 11.48 -8.25 -2.43
N ILE A 47 12.24 -7.74 -1.46
CA ILE A 47 12.01 -6.40 -0.92
C ILE A 47 12.38 -5.36 -1.98
N LEU A 48 11.50 -4.39 -2.20
CA LEU A 48 11.78 -3.26 -3.08
C LEU A 48 12.76 -2.28 -2.41
N SER A 49 13.96 -2.16 -2.98
CA SER A 49 15.04 -1.33 -2.44
C SER A 49 14.90 0.16 -2.75
N SER A 50 14.18 0.52 -3.81
CA SER A 50 13.88 1.91 -4.19
C SER A 50 12.66 1.99 -5.10
N PHE A 51 11.97 3.12 -5.09
CA PHE A 51 10.91 3.39 -6.05
C PHE A 51 11.44 4.07 -7.32
N PRO A 52 10.78 3.85 -8.47
CA PRO A 52 10.81 4.79 -9.58
C PRO A 52 10.37 6.18 -9.11
N ASN A 53 10.85 7.24 -9.76
CA ASN A 53 10.47 8.59 -9.35
C ASN A 53 8.98 8.84 -9.58
N VAL A 54 8.22 8.97 -8.48
CA VAL A 54 6.83 9.45 -8.52
C VAL A 54 6.85 10.93 -8.88
N SER A 55 6.24 11.28 -10.02
CA SER A 55 6.18 12.64 -10.54
C SER A 55 4.73 13.14 -10.51
N LYS A 56 4.56 14.45 -10.37
CA LYS A 56 3.24 15.09 -10.42
C LYS A 56 2.48 14.73 -11.70
N GLY A 57 1.18 14.44 -11.57
CA GLY A 57 0.28 14.04 -12.65
C GLY A 57 0.52 12.64 -13.22
N LYS A 58 1.50 11.89 -12.69
CA LYS A 58 1.87 10.55 -13.15
C LYS A 58 2.01 9.59 -11.97
N PRO A 59 0.90 9.24 -11.30
CA PRO A 59 0.92 8.27 -10.21
C PRO A 59 1.38 6.90 -10.71
N LEU A 60 2.10 6.18 -9.86
CA LEU A 60 2.57 4.82 -10.15
C LEU A 60 1.49 3.81 -9.79
N LEU A 61 1.36 2.75 -10.59
CA LEU A 61 0.49 1.60 -10.35
C LEU A 61 1.33 0.37 -10.07
N PHE A 62 1.02 -0.29 -8.95
CA PHE A 62 1.41 -1.67 -8.69
C PHE A 62 0.20 -2.58 -8.66
N ALA A 63 0.18 -3.54 -9.57
CA ALA A 63 -0.94 -4.45 -9.75
C ALA A 63 -0.49 -5.78 -10.34
N LYS A 64 -1.33 -6.80 -10.26
CA LYS A 64 -1.05 -8.11 -10.89
C LYS A 64 -1.07 -8.03 -12.41
N LYS A 65 -1.92 -7.16 -12.98
CA LYS A 65 -2.07 -6.93 -14.41
C LYS A 65 -1.58 -5.52 -14.75
N GLU A 66 -0.94 -5.40 -15.90
CA GLU A 66 -0.52 -4.11 -16.43
C GLU A 66 -1.74 -3.28 -16.85
N SER A 67 -1.70 -1.99 -16.52
CA SER A 67 -2.68 -1.00 -17.00
C SER A 67 -2.06 0.40 -17.02
N SER A 68 -2.44 1.20 -18.01
CA SER A 68 -2.07 2.62 -18.12
C SER A 68 -3.14 3.58 -17.59
N SER A 69 -4.31 3.05 -17.22
CA SER A 69 -5.40 3.84 -16.63
C SER A 69 -6.25 3.00 -15.69
N LEU A 70 -6.88 3.67 -14.73
CA LEU A 70 -7.80 3.08 -13.76
C LEU A 70 -9.10 3.87 -13.75
N THR A 71 -10.20 3.19 -13.45
CA THR A 71 -11.49 3.84 -13.16
C THR A 71 -11.73 3.71 -11.67
N LEU A 72 -11.40 4.76 -10.92
CA LEU A 72 -11.45 4.81 -9.46
C LEU A 72 -12.72 5.52 -9.02
N ASP A 73 -13.64 4.79 -8.39
CA ASP A 73 -14.96 5.30 -7.98
C ASP A 73 -15.70 6.03 -9.13
N GLY A 74 -15.59 5.48 -10.35
CA GLY A 74 -16.18 6.06 -11.56
C GLY A 74 -15.33 7.16 -12.24
N ASN A 75 -14.23 7.60 -11.65
CA ASN A 75 -13.35 8.63 -12.21
C ASN A 75 -12.14 8.00 -12.92
N GLN A 76 -11.87 8.42 -14.16
CA GLN A 76 -10.72 7.93 -14.89
C GLN A 76 -9.44 8.61 -14.42
N VAL A 77 -8.42 7.81 -14.09
CA VAL A 77 -7.10 8.27 -13.65
C VAL A 77 -6.03 7.59 -14.50
N SER A 78 -5.18 8.39 -15.14
CA SER A 78 -4.00 7.89 -15.85
C SER A 78 -2.92 7.49 -14.85
N VAL A 79 -2.30 6.33 -15.07
CA VAL A 79 -1.28 5.76 -14.17
C VAL A 79 -0.10 5.23 -14.97
N LYS A 80 1.05 5.13 -14.32
CA LYS A 80 2.23 4.45 -14.86
C LYS A 80 2.39 3.10 -14.17
N TYR A 81 2.16 2.01 -14.90
CA TYR A 81 2.43 0.67 -14.37
C TYR A 81 3.92 0.47 -14.12
N GLU A 82 4.25 -0.06 -12.94
CA GLU A 82 5.64 -0.27 -12.52
C GLU A 82 5.88 -1.71 -12.05
N GLY A 83 4.85 -2.57 -12.04
CA GLY A 83 5.01 -4.00 -11.78
C GLY A 83 4.08 -4.57 -10.70
N ASN A 84 4.26 -5.86 -10.45
CA ASN A 84 3.47 -6.62 -9.49
C ASN A 84 4.07 -6.52 -8.08
N TYR A 85 3.81 -5.40 -7.41
CA TYR A 85 4.22 -5.17 -6.01
C TYR A 85 3.05 -5.21 -5.04
N ILE A 86 3.37 -5.56 -3.79
CA ILE A 86 2.47 -5.68 -2.66
C ILE A 86 3.05 -5.01 -1.41
N VAL A 87 2.20 -4.76 -0.41
CA VAL A 87 2.61 -4.30 0.92
C VAL A 87 2.37 -5.43 1.93
N GLY A 88 3.46 -5.89 2.57
CA GLY A 88 3.42 -7.06 3.43
C GLY A 88 3.62 -8.38 2.66
N PRO A 89 3.29 -9.53 3.28
CA PRO A 89 3.54 -10.84 2.69
C PRO A 89 2.56 -11.23 1.57
N GLY A 90 1.41 -10.57 1.45
CA GLY A 90 0.39 -10.91 0.43
C GLY A 90 -0.55 -9.75 0.09
N ARG A 91 -1.38 -9.95 -0.95
CA ARG A 91 -2.50 -9.05 -1.29
C ARG A 91 -3.68 -9.35 -0.38
N THR A 92 -3.67 -8.79 0.83
CA THR A 92 -4.67 -9.10 1.87
C THR A 92 -5.77 -8.04 1.98
N TYR A 93 -5.45 -6.77 1.76
CA TYR A 93 -6.40 -5.66 1.83
C TYR A 93 -6.71 -5.06 0.46
N ALA A 94 -5.68 -4.89 -0.38
CA ALA A 94 -5.79 -4.21 -1.65
C ALA A 94 -5.29 -5.10 -2.79
N ASP A 95 -6.08 -5.11 -3.86
CA ASP A 95 -5.77 -5.79 -5.12
C ASP A 95 -4.77 -4.98 -5.95
N GLN A 96 -4.82 -3.66 -5.81
CA GLN A 96 -3.96 -2.71 -6.52
C GLN A 96 -3.45 -1.62 -5.57
N ILE A 97 -2.27 -1.09 -5.85
CA ILE A 97 -1.68 0.03 -5.09
C ILE A 97 -1.35 1.15 -6.06
N VAL A 98 -1.76 2.37 -5.72
CA VAL A 98 -1.41 3.59 -6.44
C VAL A 98 -0.58 4.50 -5.54
N ILE A 99 0.56 4.97 -6.06
CA ILE A 99 1.42 5.94 -5.38
C ILE A 99 1.37 7.25 -6.16
N ALA A 100 0.79 8.27 -5.54
CA ALA A 100 0.69 9.61 -6.12
C ALA A 100 1.72 10.56 -5.50
N ASP A 101 2.02 11.64 -6.21
CA ASP A 101 2.73 12.77 -5.59
C ASP A 101 1.91 13.29 -4.38
N ASP A 102 2.60 13.78 -3.35
CA ASP A 102 1.96 14.24 -2.12
C ASP A 102 0.90 15.33 -2.37
N ALA A 103 1.13 16.21 -3.35
CA ALA A 103 0.16 17.25 -3.72
C ALA A 103 -1.05 16.67 -4.47
N ASP A 104 -0.83 15.68 -5.33
CA ASP A 104 -1.89 15.08 -6.15
C ASP A 104 -2.78 14.12 -5.35
N MET A 105 -2.24 13.53 -4.28
CA MET A 105 -2.97 12.65 -3.37
C MET A 105 -4.28 13.29 -2.86
N VAL A 106 -4.30 14.61 -2.66
CA VAL A 106 -5.48 15.35 -2.19
C VAL A 106 -6.63 15.26 -3.20
N ALA A 107 -6.32 15.30 -4.49
CA ALA A 107 -7.31 15.25 -5.58
C ALA A 107 -7.67 13.82 -6.03
N MET A 108 -6.93 12.81 -5.58
CA MET A 108 -7.23 11.41 -5.94
C MET A 108 -8.62 10.99 -5.44
N PRO A 109 -9.41 10.25 -6.26
CA PRO A 109 -10.65 9.62 -5.82
C PRO A 109 -10.43 8.65 -4.67
N GLY A 110 -11.48 8.36 -3.89
CA GLY A 110 -11.43 7.39 -2.80
C GLY A 110 -11.79 7.97 -1.44
N THR A 111 -12.18 7.07 -0.55
CA THR A 111 -12.48 7.36 0.85
C THR A 111 -11.19 7.45 1.66
N GLU A 112 -11.01 8.53 2.42
CA GLU A 112 -9.87 8.65 3.33
C GLU A 112 -9.93 7.59 4.44
N LYS A 113 -8.80 6.92 4.67
CA LYS A 113 -8.61 5.93 5.73
C LYS A 113 -7.26 6.11 6.40
N ALA A 114 -7.05 5.41 7.50
CA ALA A 114 -5.79 5.38 8.22
C ALA A 114 -5.12 4.01 8.09
N MET A 115 -3.82 4.00 7.80
CA MET A 115 -2.97 2.81 7.90
C MET A 115 -2.05 2.98 9.11
N GLY A 116 -2.10 2.04 10.05
CA GLY A 116 -1.19 1.97 11.19
C GLY A 116 -0.09 0.94 10.98
N ILE A 117 1.13 1.26 11.43
CA ILE A 117 2.20 0.28 11.59
C ILE A 117 2.49 0.17 13.08
N LEU A 118 2.35 -1.05 13.60
CA LEU A 118 2.65 -1.37 14.99
C LEU A 118 3.93 -2.20 15.07
N GLU A 119 4.98 -1.62 15.66
CA GLU A 119 6.22 -2.32 15.96
C GLU A 119 6.20 -2.88 17.37
N THR A 120 6.37 -4.19 17.49
CA THR A 120 6.36 -4.89 18.78
C THR A 120 7.73 -5.49 19.07
N LYS A 121 8.11 -5.54 20.36
CA LYS A 121 9.36 -6.18 20.80
C LYS A 121 9.29 -7.71 20.78
N LYS A 122 8.07 -8.25 20.88
CA LYS A 122 7.75 -9.68 20.84
C LYS A 122 6.83 -9.94 19.66
N ASP A 123 6.79 -11.20 19.22
CA ASP A 123 5.85 -11.63 18.18
C ASP A 123 4.41 -11.29 18.57
N PRO A 124 3.68 -10.49 17.78
CA PRO A 124 2.31 -10.09 18.08
C PRO A 124 1.26 -11.08 17.54
N SER A 125 1.64 -12.25 17.03
CA SER A 125 0.72 -13.19 16.37
C SER A 125 -0.48 -13.60 17.25
N GLU A 126 -0.31 -13.74 18.56
CA GLU A 126 -1.41 -14.04 19.50
C GLU A 126 -2.35 -12.85 19.73
N GLN A 127 -1.89 -11.62 19.46
CA GLN A 127 -2.63 -10.38 19.70
C GLN A 127 -3.31 -9.86 18.43
N ILE A 128 -2.93 -10.37 17.26
CA ILE A 128 -3.35 -9.79 15.98
C ILE A 128 -4.87 -9.83 15.78
N GLY A 129 -5.53 -10.91 16.22
CA GLY A 129 -6.97 -11.08 16.12
C GLY A 129 -7.75 -10.03 16.91
N SER A 130 -7.19 -9.52 18.01
CA SER A 130 -7.85 -8.49 18.83
C SER A 130 -8.04 -7.16 18.09
N PHE A 131 -7.29 -6.91 17.01
CA PHE A 131 -7.45 -5.71 16.20
C PHE A 131 -8.57 -5.82 15.17
N GLU A 132 -8.96 -7.04 14.77
CA GLU A 132 -9.89 -7.28 13.64
C GLU A 132 -11.27 -6.65 13.84
N GLU A 133 -11.72 -6.49 15.08
CA GLU A 133 -13.02 -5.86 15.39
C GLU A 133 -13.04 -4.34 15.12
N ASN A 134 -11.87 -3.70 15.06
CA ASN A 134 -11.75 -2.24 15.04
C ASN A 134 -11.07 -1.70 13.77
N VAL A 135 -10.65 -2.58 12.86
CA VAL A 135 -9.96 -2.21 11.62
C VAL A 135 -10.52 -2.98 10.45
N ASP A 136 -10.53 -2.38 9.25
CA ASP A 136 -10.97 -3.08 8.05
C ASP A 136 -10.11 -4.32 7.73
N LYS A 137 -8.81 -4.25 8.05
CA LYS A 137 -7.86 -5.35 7.85
C LYS A 137 -6.63 -5.21 8.72
N VAL A 138 -6.14 -6.35 9.20
CA VAL A 138 -4.85 -6.49 9.88
C VAL A 138 -4.02 -7.58 9.18
N GLN A 139 -2.69 -7.42 9.19
CA GLN A 139 -1.77 -8.45 8.72
C GLN A 139 -0.41 -8.36 9.43
N SER A 140 0.19 -9.51 9.71
CA SER A 140 1.57 -9.60 10.20
C SER A 140 2.55 -9.30 9.08
N VAL A 141 3.58 -8.50 9.39
CA VAL A 141 4.64 -8.14 8.44
C VAL A 141 6.00 -8.24 9.10
N THR A 142 7.03 -8.61 8.34
CA THR A 142 8.42 -8.50 8.79
C THR A 142 8.94 -7.11 8.49
N ILE A 143 9.31 -6.37 9.53
CA ILE A 143 9.91 -5.03 9.41
C ILE A 143 11.43 -5.17 9.37
N LYS A 144 12.06 -4.54 8.38
CA LYS A 144 13.52 -4.45 8.31
C LYS A 144 14.01 -3.66 9.53
N LYS A 145 14.89 -4.26 10.34
CA LYS A 145 15.59 -3.54 11.41
C LYS A 145 16.47 -2.48 10.74
N THR A 146 16.15 -1.21 10.97
CA THR A 146 17.01 -0.06 10.71
C THR A 146 18.07 0.07 11.77
#